data_AF-A0A7S2UIS5-F1
#
_entry.id   AF-A0A7S2UIS5-F1
#
_cell.length_a   1.000
_cell.length_b   1.000
_cell.length_c   1.000
_cell.angle_alpha   90.00
_cell.angle_beta   90.00
_cell.angle_gamma   90.00
#
_symmetry.space_group_name_H-M   'P 1'
#
loop_
_entity.id
_entity.type
_entity.pdbx_description
1 polymer ?
#
loop_
_entity_poly.entity_id
_entity_poly.type
_entity_poly.pdbx_seq_one_letter_code
_entity_poly.pdbx_strand_id
1 'polypeptide(L)'
;SAVYLWRGFHKSSTATASHILMDDEKELKRIQQQVGQDQKKFAAAAEQYSTCPSGKQAGGNLGQFKQGSMAPPFDQAVFSRHTQVGTVVGPIQTSFGWHLIFLHERDEQRQLVVN
;
A
#
# COMPACT_ATOMS: atom_id res chain seq x y z
N SER A 1 26.51 -38.63 3.08
CA SER A 1 25.49 -38.01 3.94
C SER A 1 25.02 -36.72 3.28
N ALA A 2 23.78 -36.71 2.78
CA ALA A 2 23.27 -35.64 1.93
C ALA A 2 22.78 -34.45 2.77
N VAL A 3 23.46 -33.32 2.61
CA VAL A 3 22.96 -31.97 2.88
C VAL A 3 21.81 -31.72 1.90
N TYR A 4 20.63 -31.30 2.35
CA TYR A 4 19.85 -30.25 1.67
C TYR A 4 18.81 -29.66 2.63
N LEU A 5 19.05 -28.39 2.92
CA LEU A 5 18.25 -27.48 3.71
C LEU A 5 16.82 -27.40 3.17
N TRP A 6 15.83 -27.64 4.02
CA TRP A 6 14.45 -27.22 3.78
C TRP A 6 14.42 -25.69 3.67
N ARG A 7 14.53 -25.14 2.45
CA ARG A 7 14.09 -23.76 2.19
C ARG A 7 12.57 -23.80 2.19
N GLY A 8 11.98 -23.54 3.36
CA GLY A 8 10.57 -23.20 3.46
C GLY A 8 10.33 -22.02 2.52
N PHE A 9 9.62 -22.27 1.42
CA PHE A 9 9.06 -21.20 0.61
C PHE A 9 7.91 -20.60 1.44
N HIS A 10 8.22 -19.57 2.23
CA HIS A 10 7.19 -18.74 2.81
C HIS A 10 6.50 -18.01 1.65
N LYS A 11 5.30 -18.48 1.24
CA LYS A 11 4.47 -17.74 0.29
C LYS A 11 4.17 -16.37 0.91
N SER A 12 4.71 -15.32 0.31
CA SER A 12 4.48 -13.93 0.73
C SER A 12 3.05 -13.51 0.40
N SER A 13 2.36 -12.84 1.33
CA SER A 13 1.08 -12.19 1.05
C SER A 13 1.27 -11.12 -0.04
N THR A 14 0.27 -10.94 -0.89
CA THR A 14 0.32 -9.94 -1.97
C THR A 14 -0.80 -8.93 -1.84
N ALA A 15 -0.59 -7.71 -2.31
CA ALA A 15 -1.60 -6.66 -2.28
C ALA A 15 -1.48 -5.77 -3.51
N THR A 16 -2.62 -5.23 -3.94
CA THR A 16 -2.70 -4.23 -4.99
C THR A 16 -3.19 -2.93 -4.35
N ALA A 17 -2.39 -1.87 -4.46
CA ALA A 17 -2.72 -0.58 -3.86
C ALA A 17 -2.27 0.59 -4.74
N SER A 18 -2.96 1.72 -4.59
CA SER A 18 -2.50 3.00 -5.12
C SER A 18 -1.94 3.86 -4.00
N HIS A 19 -1.02 4.78 -4.33
CA HIS A 19 -0.48 5.73 -3.36
C HIS A 19 -0.41 7.17 -3.89
N ILE A 20 -0.44 8.12 -2.95
CA ILE A 20 -0.21 9.55 -3.20
C ILE A 20 0.96 9.95 -2.30
N LEU A 21 2.01 10.49 -2.89
CA LEU A 21 3.16 11.03 -2.17
C LEU A 21 3.09 12.56 -2.20
N MET A 22 3.18 13.20 -1.05
CA MET A 22 3.25 14.65 -0.91
C MET A 22 4.17 15.05 0.24
N ASP A 23 4.77 16.23 0.16
CA ASP A 23 5.60 16.77 1.24
C ASP A 23 4.77 17.43 2.35
N ASP A 24 3.54 17.87 2.04
CA ASP A 24 2.65 18.56 2.97
C ASP A 24 1.57 17.63 3.55
N GLU A 25 1.66 17.35 4.85
CA GLU A 25 0.69 16.54 5.60
C GLU A 25 -0.71 17.16 5.61
N LYS A 26 -0.81 18.48 5.73
CA LYS A 26 -2.10 19.18 5.87
C LYS A 26 -2.88 19.09 4.58
N GLU A 27 -2.19 19.27 3.46
CA GLU A 27 -2.82 19.15 2.13
C GLU A 27 -3.20 17.69 1.84
N LEU A 28 -2.34 16.73 2.21
CA LEU A 28 -2.65 15.31 2.07
C LEU A 28 -3.89 14.90 2.88
N LYS A 29 -4.06 15.43 4.10
CA LYS A 29 -5.27 15.24 4.92
C LYS A 29 -6.52 15.85 4.29
N ARG A 30 -6.41 17.03 3.67
CA ARG A 30 -7.53 17.64 2.94
C ARG A 30 -7.95 16.79 1.75
N ILE A 31 -6.98 16.29 0.99
CA ILE A 31 -7.22 15.38 -0.12
C ILE A 31 -7.88 14.10 0.38
N GLN A 32 -7.37 13.49 1.46
CA GLN A 32 -7.99 12.32 2.09
C GLN A 32 -9.47 12.56 2.43
N GLN A 33 -9.82 13.72 2.97
CA GLN A 33 -11.20 14.09 3.26
C GLN A 33 -12.05 14.29 2.00
N GLN A 34 -11.49 14.87 0.93
CA GLN A 34 -12.19 15.08 -0.33
C GLN A 34 -12.44 13.78 -1.11
N VAL A 35 -11.43 12.90 -1.17
CA VAL A 35 -11.53 11.62 -1.89
C VAL A 35 -12.36 10.61 -1.09
N GLY A 36 -12.30 10.69 0.25
CA GLY A 36 -13.02 9.78 1.14
C GLY A 36 -12.54 8.33 0.95
N GLN A 37 -13.45 7.47 0.50
CA GLN A 37 -13.17 6.06 0.17
C GLN A 37 -13.41 5.79 -1.32
N ASP A 38 -13.47 6.83 -2.15
CA ASP A 38 -13.75 6.72 -3.58
C ASP A 38 -12.45 6.55 -4.37
N GLN A 39 -12.27 5.36 -4.93
CA GLN A 39 -11.12 5.00 -5.75
C GLN A 39 -10.90 5.96 -6.94
N LYS A 40 -11.98 6.40 -7.62
CA LYS A 40 -11.85 7.24 -8.81
C LYS A 40 -11.35 8.63 -8.43
N LYS A 41 -11.86 9.18 -7.32
CA LYS A 41 -11.38 10.45 -6.78
C LYS A 41 -9.93 10.35 -6.30
N PHE A 42 -9.58 9.22 -5.67
CA PHE A 42 -8.21 8.97 -5.26
C PHE A 42 -7.25 8.93 -6.46
N ALA A 43 -7.61 8.23 -7.53
CA ALA A 43 -6.81 8.17 -8.75
C ALA A 43 -6.62 9.57 -9.38
N ALA A 44 -7.69 10.37 -9.46
CA ALA A 44 -7.60 11.74 -9.97
C ALA A 44 -6.71 12.63 -9.07
N ALA A 45 -6.84 12.50 -7.75
CA ALA A 45 -5.99 13.23 -6.81
C ALA A 45 -4.53 12.78 -6.89
N ALA A 46 -4.27 11.49 -7.12
CA ALA A 46 -2.93 10.97 -7.31
C ALA A 46 -2.28 11.54 -8.57
N GLU A 47 -3.00 11.62 -9.69
CA GLU A 47 -2.49 12.23 -10.92
C GLU A 47 -2.21 13.72 -10.78
N GLN A 48 -3.03 14.42 -10.00
CA GLN A 48 -2.95 15.87 -9.84
C GLN A 48 -1.91 16.32 -8.80
N TYR A 49 -1.84 15.63 -7.65
CA TYR A 49 -1.08 16.08 -6.48
C TYR A 49 0.13 15.22 -6.14
N SER A 50 0.22 13.98 -6.61
CA SER A 50 1.32 13.09 -6.24
C SER A 50 2.65 13.57 -6.86
N THR A 51 3.67 13.71 -6.02
CA THR A 51 5.04 14.03 -6.44
C THR A 51 5.82 12.80 -6.90
N CYS A 52 5.28 11.59 -6.71
CA CYS A 52 5.91 10.36 -7.15
C CYS A 52 5.77 10.18 -8.68
N PRO A 53 6.82 9.74 -9.40
CA PRO A 53 6.72 9.44 -10.83
C PRO A 53 5.62 8.42 -11.16
N SER A 54 5.43 7.42 -10.29
CA SER A 54 4.34 6.44 -10.40
C SER A 54 2.96 7.04 -10.08
N GLY A 55 2.90 8.13 -9.32
CA GLY A 55 1.69 8.91 -9.06
C GLY A 55 1.02 9.42 -10.33
N LYS A 56 1.84 9.92 -11.26
CA LYS A 56 1.40 10.48 -12.54
C LYS A 56 0.98 9.42 -13.56
N GLN A 57 1.24 8.14 -13.28
CA GLN A 57 0.93 7.03 -14.17
C GLN A 57 -0.19 6.19 -13.54
N ALA A 58 -1.36 6.17 -14.18
CA ALA A 58 -2.52 5.35 -13.77
C ALA A 58 -3.01 5.60 -12.33
N GLY A 59 -3.14 6.86 -11.91
CA GLY A 59 -3.71 7.18 -10.60
C GLY A 59 -2.90 6.70 -9.40
N GLY A 60 -1.56 6.72 -9.49
CA GLY A 60 -0.67 6.26 -8.42
C GLY A 60 -0.74 4.76 -8.14
N ASN A 61 -1.23 3.96 -9.09
CA ASN A 61 -1.30 2.52 -8.96
C ASN A 61 0.11 1.89 -8.94
N LEU A 62 0.43 1.17 -7.88
CA LEU A 62 1.70 0.46 -7.74
C LEU A 62 1.65 -0.95 -8.35
N GLY A 63 0.49 -1.40 -8.81
CA GLY A 63 0.25 -2.77 -9.23
C GLY A 63 0.23 -3.72 -8.04
N GLN A 64 0.44 -5.01 -8.31
CA GLN A 64 0.53 -6.03 -7.28
C GLN A 64 1.95 -6.09 -6.71
N PHE A 65 2.08 -5.91 -5.40
CA PHE A 65 3.34 -6.04 -4.67
C PHE A 65 3.23 -7.09 -3.56
N LYS A 66 4.38 -7.63 -3.14
CA LYS A 66 4.47 -8.62 -2.06
C LYS A 66 4.83 -7.94 -0.76
N GLN A 67 4.38 -8.52 0.36
CA GLN A 67 4.79 -8.11 1.69
C GLN A 67 6.33 -8.07 1.79
N GLY A 68 6.86 -6.98 2.35
CA GLY A 68 8.29 -6.70 2.49
C GLY A 68 8.97 -6.11 1.24
N SER A 69 8.22 -5.86 0.16
CA SER A 69 8.77 -5.21 -1.06
C SER A 69 8.74 -3.68 -0.98
N MET A 70 7.96 -3.11 -0.06
CA MET A 70 7.77 -1.67 0.11
C MET A 70 8.41 -1.18 1.42
N ALA A 71 8.43 0.14 1.63
CA ALA A 71 8.95 0.73 2.86
C ALA A 71 8.25 0.10 4.10
N PRO A 72 8.99 -0.18 5.20
CA PRO A 72 8.42 -0.85 6.38
C PRO A 72 7.09 -0.25 6.89
N PRO A 73 6.92 1.08 7.04
CA PRO A 73 5.66 1.64 7.51
C PRO A 73 4.52 1.51 6.47
N PHE A 74 4.84 1.56 5.17
CA PHE A 74 3.88 1.36 4.10
C PHE A 74 3.37 -0.09 4.08
N ASP A 75 4.30 -1.03 4.15
CA ASP A 75 4.02 -2.47 4.13
C ASP A 75 3.17 -2.88 5.33
N GLN A 76 3.54 -2.41 6.53
CA GLN A 76 2.76 -2.64 7.74
C GLN A 76 1.35 -2.07 7.63
N ALA A 77 1.18 -0.88 7.06
CA ALA A 77 -0.15 -0.29 6.91
C ALA A 77 -1.03 -1.06 5.92
N VAL A 78 -0.48 -1.56 4.81
CA VAL A 78 -1.24 -2.35 3.82
C VAL A 78 -1.60 -3.73 4.35
N PHE A 79 -0.63 -4.43 4.94
CA PHE A 79 -0.80 -5.80 5.41
C PHE A 79 -1.30 -5.89 6.86
N SER A 80 -1.56 -4.76 7.51
CA SER A 80 -2.20 -4.74 8.83
C SER A 80 -3.59 -5.36 8.78
N ARG A 81 -3.90 -6.23 9.73
CA ARG A 81 -5.24 -6.82 9.89
C ARG A 81 -6.33 -5.77 10.16
N HIS A 82 -5.95 -4.59 10.61
CA HIS A 82 -6.87 -3.47 10.83
C HIS A 82 -7.20 -2.70 9.56
N THR A 83 -6.44 -2.93 8.49
CA THR A 83 -6.67 -2.30 7.20
C THR A 83 -7.69 -3.11 6.41
N GLN A 84 -8.76 -2.41 6.01
CA GLN A 84 -9.83 -2.98 5.21
C GLN A 84 -9.57 -2.73 3.73
N VAL A 85 -9.89 -3.72 2.90
CA VAL A 85 -9.82 -3.57 1.45
C VAL A 85 -10.88 -2.57 0.99
N GLY A 86 -10.54 -1.73 0.02
CA GLY A 86 -11.37 -0.64 -0.48
C GLY A 86 -11.34 0.60 0.40
N THR A 87 -10.39 0.71 1.34
CA THR A 87 -10.24 1.91 2.16
C THR A 87 -8.92 2.65 1.95
N VAL A 88 -8.97 3.94 2.25
CA VAL A 88 -7.84 4.84 2.29
C VAL A 88 -7.15 4.74 3.65
N VAL A 89 -5.86 4.43 3.63
CA VAL A 89 -4.98 4.27 4.78
C VAL A 89 -3.93 5.37 4.79
N GLY A 90 -3.76 6.01 5.93
CA GLY A 90 -2.79 7.08 6.13
C GLY A 90 -3.39 8.32 6.79
N PRO A 91 -2.63 9.43 6.84
CA PRO A 91 -1.32 9.65 6.20
C PRO A 91 -0.17 8.93 6.91
N ILE A 92 0.77 8.38 6.15
CA ILE A 92 1.94 7.62 6.64
C ILE A 92 3.20 8.41 6.33
N GLN A 93 3.99 8.71 7.36
CA GLN A 93 5.26 9.39 7.18
C GLN A 93 6.36 8.38 6.80
N THR A 94 7.13 8.70 5.77
CA THR A 94 8.38 8.03 5.43
C THR A 94 9.49 9.05 5.21
N SER A 95 10.71 8.59 4.97
CA SER A 95 11.84 9.46 4.62
C SER A 95 11.64 10.24 3.31
N PHE A 96 10.67 9.86 2.47
CA PHE A 96 10.35 10.56 1.21
C PHE A 96 9.24 11.61 1.37
N GLY A 97 8.55 11.66 2.51
CA GLY A 97 7.41 12.54 2.73
C GLY A 97 6.20 11.78 3.29
N TRP A 98 5.01 12.27 2.98
CA TRP A 98 3.75 11.71 3.44
C TRP A 98 3.06 10.90 2.35
N HIS A 99 2.64 9.70 2.72
CA HIS A 99 2.01 8.75 1.83
C HIS A 99 0.56 8.52 2.25
N LEU A 100 -0.35 8.63 1.30
CA LEU A 100 -1.73 8.17 1.43
C LEU A 100 -1.88 6.93 0.55
N ILE A 101 -2.50 5.88 1.05
CA ILE A 101 -2.62 4.59 0.37
C ILE A 101 -4.09 4.27 0.16
N PHE A 102 -4.46 3.79 -1.01
CA PHE A 102 -5.77 3.17 -1.26
C PHE A 102 -5.56 1.68 -1.50
N LEU A 103 -6.08 0.83 -0.60
CA LEU A 103 -5.96 -0.62 -0.76
C LEU A 103 -7.06 -1.13 -1.69
N HIS A 104 -6.71 -1.62 -2.88
CA HIS A 104 -7.70 -2.18 -3.82
C HIS A 104 -8.00 -3.64 -3.51
N GLU A 105 -6.96 -4.41 -3.23
CA GLU A 105 -7.05 -5.85 -2.99
C GLU A 105 -5.90 -6.33 -2.12
N ARG A 106 -6.16 -7.34 -1.31
CA ARG A 106 -5.15 -8.03 -0.51
C ARG A 106 -5.39 -9.53 -0.56
N ASP A 107 -4.42 -10.26 -1.10
CA ASP A 107 -4.34 -11.72 -0.99
C ASP A 107 -3.52 -12.05 0.26
N GLU A 108 -4.24 -12.28 1.35
CA GLU A 108 -3.64 -12.82 2.56
C GLU A 108 -3.54 -14.36 2.44
N GLN A 109 -2.31 -14.87 2.34
CA GLN A 109 -2.08 -16.30 2.49
C GLN A 109 -2.27 -16.63 3.97
N ARG A 110 -3.49 -17.05 4.33
CA ARG A 110 -3.85 -17.53 5.66
C ARG A 110 -2.78 -18.55 6.05
N GLN A 111 -1.93 -18.22 7.01
CA GLN A 111 -1.12 -19.24 7.67
C GLN A 111 -2.12 -20.22 8.25
N LEU A 112 -2.26 -21.38 7.60
CA LEU A 112 -2.88 -22.54 8.20
C LEU A 112 -2.02 -22.83 9.44
N VAL A 113 -2.48 -22.34 10.58
CA VAL A 113 -2.08 -22.87 11.88
C VAL A 113 -2.47 -24.34 11.85
N VAL A 114 -1.52 -25.17 11.45
CA VAL A 114 -1.57 -26.60 11.71
C VAL A 114 -1.41 -26.72 13.23
N ASN A 115 -2.55 -26.80 13.91
CA ASN A 115 -2.60 -27.28 15.30
C ASN A 115 -2.29 -28.78 15.33
#